data_AF-A0A3N8L5E6-F1
#
_entry.id   AF-A0A3N8L5E6-F1
#
_cell.length_a   1.000
_cell.length_b   1.000
_cell.length_c   1.000
_cell.angle_alpha   90.00
_cell.angle_beta   90.00
_cell.angle_gamma   90.00
#
_symmetry.space_group_name_H-M   'P 1'
#
loop_
_entity.id
_entity.type
_entity.pdbx_description
1 polymer ?
#
loop_
_entity_poly.entity_id
_entity_poly.type
_entity_poly.pdbx_seq_one_letter_code
_entity_poly.pdbx_strand_id
1 'polypeptide(L)'
;MNPHHDTHPTLTRGMTLLFACACGIVIGNIYYAQPLLAAIAHSFGRAPAELGFLVTLTQLGYAASLLLIVPLGDALNRHTLIARLLVLNVVALVAVACTTNFDAFIAANIALGFVTCSTQLLVPFAASLADARSRGRAVGTVMSGLLLGILLARVAAGAIADWLGWRAVYGIAALMVLGLTGVLAMKLPKDRRDLRVDYAALMKSLVALVRVQPLIALRSVYGALVFACFSLLWTGLTFLLSQPPYGYTEGQIGLFGVVGAVGALAATSAGRLVDRGHVNAATGLFAAAVLASFALIAAGAHSLAALTAGILLLDVGVQGMHISNQSVIYALAGDARSRVTTIYLTSYFIGGALGSFAASVAFGVDGWRGVCVAGAVLAGLLIALWVASQRVGAPQATQ
;
A
#
# COMPACT_ATOMS: atom_id res chain seq x y z
N MET A 1 14.75 -41.60 -27.13
CA MET A 1 14.91 -40.23 -26.63
C MET A 1 13.53 -39.76 -26.15
N ASN A 2 13.21 -40.00 -24.88
CA ASN A 2 11.90 -39.63 -24.31
C ASN A 2 11.87 -38.10 -24.14
N PRO A 3 10.81 -37.41 -24.62
CA PRO A 3 10.64 -36.00 -24.31
C PRO A 3 10.25 -35.91 -22.84
N HIS A 4 11.16 -35.41 -22.00
CA HIS A 4 10.79 -34.92 -20.69
C HIS A 4 9.74 -33.82 -20.90
N HIS A 5 8.46 -34.16 -20.71
CA HIS A 5 7.43 -33.17 -20.45
C HIS A 5 7.82 -32.53 -19.13
N ASP A 6 8.47 -31.38 -19.20
CA ASP A 6 8.60 -30.47 -18.07
C ASP A 6 7.17 -30.05 -17.67
N THR A 7 6.58 -30.82 -16.75
CA THR A 7 5.32 -30.51 -16.10
C THR A 7 5.56 -29.33 -15.19
N HIS A 8 5.64 -28.14 -15.79
CA HIS A 8 5.54 -26.89 -15.03
C HIS A 8 4.23 -26.96 -14.23
N PRO A 9 4.29 -26.80 -12.89
CA PRO A 9 3.10 -26.89 -12.07
C PRO A 9 2.13 -25.79 -12.51
N THR A 10 1.07 -26.18 -13.22
CA THR A 10 0.03 -25.28 -13.72
C THR A 10 -0.70 -24.68 -12.53
N LEU A 11 -0.73 -23.36 -12.44
CA LEU A 11 -1.45 -22.64 -11.38
C LEU A 11 -2.94 -23.02 -11.36
N THR A 12 -3.36 -23.74 -10.32
CA THR A 12 -4.77 -24.09 -10.15
C THR A 12 -5.60 -22.89 -9.66
N ARG A 13 -6.92 -22.92 -9.90
CA ARG A 13 -7.84 -21.90 -9.35
C ARG A 13 -7.76 -21.81 -7.83
N GLY A 14 -7.60 -22.95 -7.15
CA GLY A 14 -7.43 -23.02 -5.69
C GLY A 14 -6.15 -22.34 -5.21
N MET A 15 -5.02 -22.52 -5.92
CA MET A 15 -3.77 -21.82 -5.59
C MET A 15 -3.86 -20.32 -5.85
N THR A 16 -4.53 -19.91 -6.93
CA THR A 16 -4.76 -18.49 -7.23
C THR A 16 -5.56 -17.81 -6.11
N LEU A 17 -6.62 -18.46 -5.64
CA LEU A 17 -7.44 -17.96 -4.53
C LEU A 17 -6.64 -17.94 -3.22
N LEU A 18 -5.83 -18.97 -2.95
CA LEU A 18 -4.93 -18.99 -1.80
C LEU A 18 -3.96 -17.80 -1.82
N PHE A 19 -3.36 -17.47 -2.97
CA PHE A 19 -2.49 -16.31 -3.11
C PHE A 19 -3.24 -14.99 -2.95
N ALA A 20 -4.47 -14.89 -3.44
CA ALA A 20 -5.32 -13.72 -3.23
C ALA A 20 -5.64 -13.51 -1.74
N CYS A 21 -6.05 -14.57 -1.02
CA CYS A 21 -6.28 -14.54 0.41
C CYS A 21 -4.99 -14.22 1.19
N ALA A 22 -3.86 -14.82 0.79
CA ALA A 22 -2.56 -14.57 1.39
C ALA A 22 -2.17 -13.09 1.27
N CYS A 23 -2.30 -12.52 0.08
CA CYS A 23 -2.02 -11.12 -0.16
C CYS A 23 -2.94 -10.21 0.66
N GLY A 24 -4.23 -10.53 0.71
CA GLY A 24 -5.21 -9.74 1.47
C GLY A 24 -4.97 -9.76 2.98
N ILE A 25 -4.71 -10.93 3.57
CA ILE A 25 -4.42 -11.07 5.00
C ILE A 25 -3.13 -10.34 5.35
N VAL A 26 -2.04 -10.60 4.62
CA VAL A 26 -0.72 -10.08 4.98
C VAL A 26 -0.63 -8.57 4.78
N ILE A 27 -1.18 -8.02 3.69
CA ILE A 27 -1.11 -6.56 3.47
C ILE A 27 -1.90 -5.78 4.52
N GLY A 28 -2.97 -6.37 5.08
CA GLY A 28 -3.78 -5.74 6.12
C GLY A 28 -2.98 -5.35 7.36
N ASN A 29 -1.91 -6.10 7.66
CA ASN A 29 -1.10 -5.94 8.87
C ASN A 29 -0.52 -4.53 9.05
N ILE A 30 -0.21 -3.83 7.96
CA ILE A 30 0.31 -2.45 8.02
C ILE A 30 -0.79 -1.37 8.08
N TYR A 31 -2.06 -1.75 7.97
CA TYR A 31 -3.19 -0.82 7.99
C TYR A 31 -4.01 -0.88 9.28
N TYR A 32 -3.84 -1.91 10.11
CA TYR A 32 -4.60 -2.06 11.36
C TYR A 32 -4.44 -0.89 12.32
N ALA A 33 -3.25 -0.29 12.40
CA ALA A 33 -3.01 0.82 13.31
C ALA A 33 -3.89 2.06 13.02
N GLN A 34 -4.29 2.28 11.77
CA GLN A 34 -4.95 3.52 11.34
C GLN A 34 -6.27 3.81 12.06
N PRO A 35 -7.28 2.90 12.08
CA PRO A 35 -8.50 3.12 12.86
C PRO A 35 -8.29 3.00 14.37
N LEU A 36 -7.14 2.49 14.83
CA LEU A 36 -6.86 2.17 16.23
C LEU A 36 -5.98 3.22 16.94
N LEU A 37 -5.54 4.28 16.24
CA LEU A 37 -4.57 5.24 16.77
C LEU A 37 -5.01 5.84 18.11
N ALA A 38 -6.31 6.18 18.25
CA ALA A 38 -6.85 6.73 19.49
C ALA A 38 -6.80 5.72 20.65
N ALA A 39 -7.29 4.50 20.46
CA ALA A 39 -7.22 3.42 21.46
C ALA A 39 -5.77 3.07 21.88
N ILE A 40 -4.85 3.03 20.91
CA ILE A 40 -3.42 2.78 21.19
C ILE A 40 -2.85 3.94 22.01
N ALA A 41 -3.13 5.19 21.62
CA ALA A 41 -2.67 6.39 22.34
C ALA A 41 -3.12 6.37 23.81
N HIS A 42 -4.41 6.10 24.03
CA HIS A 42 -4.98 5.97 25.38
C HIS A 42 -4.30 4.87 26.20
N SER A 43 -4.03 3.71 25.59
CA SER A 43 -3.40 2.57 26.26
C SER A 43 -1.96 2.83 26.72
N PHE A 44 -1.24 3.72 26.03
CA PHE A 44 0.13 4.11 26.38
C PHE A 44 0.21 5.48 27.09
N GLY A 45 -0.93 6.10 27.41
CA GLY A 45 -1.00 7.41 28.08
C GLY A 45 -0.40 8.55 27.24
N ARG A 46 -0.51 8.47 25.91
CA ARG A 46 0.02 9.47 24.97
C ARG A 46 -1.09 10.26 24.30
N ALA A 47 -0.77 11.47 23.83
CA ALA A 47 -1.70 12.22 22.98
C ALA A 47 -1.87 11.52 21.61
N PRO A 48 -3.08 11.50 21.01
CA PRO A 48 -3.30 10.87 19.70
C PRO A 48 -2.35 11.39 18.60
N ALA A 49 -2.03 12.69 18.63
CA ALA A 49 -1.11 13.31 17.68
C ALA A 49 0.32 12.74 17.75
N GLU A 50 0.77 12.29 18.92
CA GLU A 50 2.08 11.62 19.08
C GLU A 50 2.13 10.28 18.35
N LEU A 51 0.97 9.63 18.16
CA LEU A 51 0.88 8.31 17.55
C LEU A 51 0.77 8.33 16.03
N GLY A 52 0.59 9.49 15.40
CA GLY A 52 0.56 9.54 13.94
C GLY A 52 1.92 9.18 13.29
N PHE A 53 3.02 9.29 14.05
CA PHE A 53 4.33 8.75 13.64
C PHE A 53 4.38 7.23 13.63
N LEU A 54 3.48 6.52 14.32
CA LEU A 54 3.42 5.05 14.27
C LEU A 54 3.16 4.56 12.85
N VAL A 55 2.17 5.15 12.17
CA VAL A 55 1.85 4.81 10.77
C VAL A 55 3.05 5.13 9.87
N THR A 56 3.69 6.27 10.10
CA THR A 56 4.92 6.70 9.39
C THR A 56 6.02 5.65 9.52
N LEU A 57 6.32 5.22 10.74
CA LEU A 57 7.41 4.28 11.04
C LEU A 57 7.13 2.88 10.49
N THR A 58 5.88 2.40 10.60
CA THR A 58 5.46 1.14 9.97
C THR A 58 5.58 1.20 8.44
N GLN A 59 5.17 2.32 7.83
CA GLN A 59 5.31 2.52 6.38
C GLN A 59 6.77 2.63 5.93
N LEU A 60 7.64 3.25 6.72
CA LEU A 60 9.09 3.26 6.45
C LEU A 60 9.69 1.86 6.55
N GLY A 61 9.29 1.06 7.54
CA GLY A 61 9.65 -0.35 7.62
C GLY A 61 9.22 -1.11 6.35
N TYR A 62 7.98 -0.89 5.91
CA TYR A 62 7.49 -1.49 4.66
C TYR A 62 8.27 -0.99 3.43
N ALA A 63 8.52 0.30 3.28
CA ALA A 63 9.31 0.87 2.18
C ALA A 63 10.74 0.31 2.15
N ALA A 64 11.37 0.15 3.31
CA ALA A 64 12.68 -0.48 3.43
C ALA A 64 12.65 -1.94 2.97
N SER A 65 11.59 -2.69 3.30
CA SER A 65 11.44 -4.06 2.82
C SER A 65 11.19 -4.18 1.32
N LEU A 66 10.43 -3.24 0.74
CA LEU A 66 10.27 -3.14 -0.71
C LEU A 66 11.61 -2.92 -1.41
N LEU A 67 12.46 -2.05 -0.83
CA LEU A 67 13.75 -1.72 -1.40
C LEU A 67 14.77 -2.86 -1.23
N LEU A 68 14.81 -3.46 -0.05
CA LEU A 68 15.89 -4.39 0.33
C LEU A 68 15.53 -5.85 0.07
N ILE A 69 14.27 -6.25 0.26
CA ILE A 69 13.83 -7.65 0.24
C ILE A 69 13.17 -8.04 -1.08
N VAL A 70 12.32 -7.20 -1.67
CA VAL A 70 11.63 -7.57 -2.93
C VAL A 70 12.61 -7.93 -4.06
N PRO A 71 13.72 -7.18 -4.27
CA PRO A 71 14.73 -7.57 -5.26
C PRO A 71 15.40 -8.92 -4.97
N LEU A 72 15.52 -9.32 -3.69
CA LEU A 72 16.02 -10.65 -3.34
C LEU A 72 15.11 -11.77 -3.85
N GLY A 73 13.84 -11.50 -4.15
CA GLY A 73 12.93 -12.45 -4.78
C GLY A 73 13.33 -12.86 -6.20
N ASP A 74 14.24 -12.13 -6.84
CA ASP A 74 14.80 -12.50 -8.14
C ASP A 74 16.12 -13.29 -8.03
N ALA A 75 16.81 -13.18 -6.88
CA ALA A 75 18.07 -13.87 -6.61
C ALA A 75 17.89 -15.15 -5.79
N LEU A 76 16.93 -15.18 -4.88
CA LEU A 76 16.69 -16.27 -3.95
C LEU A 76 15.48 -17.09 -4.34
N ASN A 77 15.44 -18.31 -3.81
CA ASN A 77 14.26 -19.15 -3.87
C ASN A 77 13.05 -18.45 -3.21
N ARG A 78 12.07 -18.05 -4.05
CA ARG A 78 10.86 -17.34 -3.63
C ARG A 78 10.06 -18.11 -2.59
N HIS A 79 10.00 -19.43 -2.70
CA HIS A 79 9.29 -20.29 -1.74
C HIS A 79 9.88 -20.13 -0.33
N THR A 80 11.19 -20.27 -0.19
CA THR A 80 11.88 -20.16 1.10
C THR A 80 11.83 -18.74 1.63
N LEU A 81 11.97 -17.73 0.76
CA LEU A 81 11.90 -16.33 1.15
C LEU A 81 10.50 -15.97 1.69
N ILE A 82 9.44 -16.34 0.98
CA ILE A 82 8.05 -16.09 1.41
C ILE A 82 7.77 -16.79 2.74
N ALA A 83 8.14 -18.06 2.89
CA ALA A 83 7.91 -18.80 4.12
C ALA A 83 8.61 -18.15 5.34
N ARG A 84 9.88 -17.75 5.18
CA ARG A 84 10.63 -17.05 6.25
C ARG A 84 10.00 -15.72 6.60
N LEU A 85 9.57 -14.93 5.60
CA LEU A 85 8.91 -13.66 5.83
C LEU A 85 7.59 -13.83 6.60
N LEU A 86 6.79 -14.84 6.26
CA LEU A 86 5.53 -15.11 6.97
C LEU A 86 5.76 -15.53 8.43
N VAL A 87 6.76 -16.38 8.70
CA VAL A 87 7.13 -16.74 10.07
C VAL A 87 7.57 -15.51 10.86
N LEU A 88 8.45 -14.67 10.28
CA LEU A 88 8.87 -13.42 10.92
C LEU A 88 7.69 -12.45 11.10
N ASN A 89 6.71 -12.47 10.20
CA ASN A 89 5.49 -11.68 10.31
C ASN A 89 4.64 -12.11 11.51
N VAL A 90 4.49 -13.41 11.75
CA VAL A 90 3.83 -13.93 12.98
C VAL A 90 4.56 -13.44 14.22
N VAL A 91 5.90 -13.54 14.25
CA VAL A 91 6.71 -13.07 15.39
C VAL A 91 6.51 -11.58 15.63
N ALA A 92 6.53 -10.76 14.57
CA ALA A 92 6.30 -9.32 14.68
C ALA A 92 4.88 -8.98 15.16
N LEU A 93 3.85 -9.67 14.67
CA LEU A 93 2.47 -9.49 15.13
C LEU A 93 2.29 -9.85 16.60
N VAL A 94 2.88 -10.97 17.05
CA VAL A 94 2.88 -11.38 18.46
C VAL A 94 3.63 -10.34 19.31
N ALA A 95 4.78 -9.86 18.84
CA ALA A 95 5.53 -8.81 19.53
C ALA A 95 4.65 -7.55 19.71
N VAL A 96 4.02 -7.05 18.65
CA VAL A 96 3.11 -5.89 18.71
C VAL A 96 1.95 -6.14 19.70
N ALA A 97 1.39 -7.34 19.71
CA ALA A 97 0.28 -7.71 20.60
C ALA A 97 0.71 -7.83 22.08
N CYS A 98 1.98 -8.13 22.38
CA CYS A 98 2.47 -8.39 23.74
C CYS A 98 3.27 -7.23 24.36
N THR A 99 3.75 -6.26 23.57
CA THR A 99 4.57 -5.13 24.09
C THR A 99 3.77 -4.18 25.00
N THR A 100 4.24 -4.00 26.23
CA THR A 100 3.68 -3.04 27.20
C THR A 100 4.44 -1.72 27.24
N ASN A 101 5.68 -1.70 26.75
CA ASN A 101 6.49 -0.49 26.59
C ASN A 101 6.25 0.12 25.20
N PHE A 102 6.07 1.44 25.15
CA PHE A 102 5.77 2.19 23.94
C PHE A 102 6.91 2.15 22.90
N ASP A 103 8.17 2.28 23.31
CA ASP A 103 9.32 2.21 22.40
C ASP A 103 9.48 0.81 21.81
N ALA A 104 9.25 -0.22 22.63
CA ALA A 104 9.23 -1.61 22.17
C ALA A 104 8.08 -1.86 21.19
N PHE A 105 6.91 -1.25 21.42
CA PHE A 105 5.76 -1.31 20.52
C PHE A 105 6.05 -0.63 19.17
N ILE A 106 6.72 0.52 19.17
CA ILE A 106 7.17 1.18 17.94
C ILE A 106 8.15 0.28 17.18
N ALA A 107 9.17 -0.25 17.86
CA ALA A 107 10.16 -1.13 17.25
C ALA A 107 9.50 -2.38 16.63
N ALA A 108 8.52 -2.97 17.32
CA ALA A 108 7.75 -4.10 16.82
C ALA A 108 6.92 -3.74 15.57
N ASN A 109 6.35 -2.53 15.51
CA ASN A 109 5.61 -2.04 14.34
C ASN A 109 6.51 -1.75 13.14
N ILE A 110 7.71 -1.20 13.36
CA ILE A 110 8.73 -1.05 12.31
C ILE A 110 9.11 -2.42 11.75
N ALA A 111 9.38 -3.39 12.65
CA ALA A 111 9.70 -4.75 12.26
C ALA A 111 8.53 -5.39 11.50
N LEU A 112 7.28 -5.20 11.94
CA LEU A 112 6.07 -5.67 11.27
C LEU A 112 5.99 -5.12 9.84
N GLY A 113 6.18 -3.82 9.66
CA GLY A 113 6.27 -3.19 8.34
C GLY A 113 7.35 -3.86 7.48
N PHE A 114 8.55 -4.05 8.05
CA PHE A 114 9.70 -4.62 7.36
C PHE A 114 9.50 -6.08 6.89
N VAL A 115 8.67 -6.87 7.58
CA VAL A 115 8.45 -8.28 7.23
C VAL A 115 7.13 -8.51 6.46
N THR A 116 6.39 -7.45 6.10
CA THR A 116 5.09 -7.52 5.42
C THR A 116 5.18 -7.48 3.88
N CYS A 117 6.38 -7.54 3.29
CA CYS A 117 6.56 -7.46 1.82
C CYS A 117 6.24 -8.74 1.02
N SER A 118 5.86 -9.85 1.67
CA SER A 118 5.65 -11.13 0.97
C SER A 118 4.54 -11.07 -0.09
N THR A 119 3.59 -10.15 0.03
CA THR A 119 2.54 -9.90 -0.96
C THR A 119 3.11 -9.48 -2.33
N GLN A 120 4.19 -8.68 -2.33
CA GLN A 120 4.87 -8.24 -3.54
C GLN A 120 5.71 -9.34 -4.20
N LEU A 121 5.99 -10.42 -3.47
CA LEU A 121 6.63 -11.63 -4.01
C LEU A 121 5.60 -12.62 -4.55
N LEU A 122 4.42 -12.70 -3.91
CA LEU A 122 3.33 -13.60 -4.31
C LEU A 122 2.72 -13.22 -5.67
N VAL A 123 2.56 -11.93 -5.97
CA VAL A 123 1.97 -11.48 -7.25
C VAL A 123 2.82 -11.90 -8.47
N PRO A 124 4.13 -11.61 -8.55
CA PRO A 124 4.97 -12.10 -9.64
C PRO A 124 5.12 -13.63 -9.63
N PHE A 125 5.06 -14.26 -8.46
CA PHE A 125 5.11 -15.71 -8.36
C PHE A 125 3.87 -16.37 -9.00
N ALA A 126 2.68 -15.84 -8.73
CA ALA A 126 1.44 -16.23 -9.39
C ALA A 126 1.55 -16.09 -10.93
N ALA A 127 2.10 -14.97 -11.39
CA ALA A 127 2.29 -14.72 -12.82
C ALA A 127 3.25 -15.73 -13.48
N SER A 128 4.27 -16.18 -12.76
CA SER A 128 5.24 -17.17 -13.25
C SER A 128 4.73 -18.61 -13.29
N LEU A 129 3.75 -18.95 -12.45
CA LEU A 129 3.11 -20.27 -12.44
C LEU A 129 1.92 -20.37 -13.41
N ALA A 130 1.42 -19.24 -13.90
CA ALA A 130 0.28 -19.18 -14.82
C ALA A 130 0.73 -19.24 -16.29
N ASP A 131 -0.03 -19.99 -17.08
CA ASP A 131 0.11 -20.04 -18.54
C ASP A 131 -0.12 -18.65 -19.16
N ALA A 132 0.45 -18.40 -20.34
CA ALA A 132 0.34 -17.11 -21.03
C ALA A 132 -1.12 -16.62 -21.20
N ARG A 133 -2.06 -17.55 -21.45
CA ARG A 133 -3.50 -17.26 -21.61
C ARG A 133 -4.23 -16.93 -20.29
N SER A 134 -3.77 -17.45 -19.15
CA SER A 134 -4.43 -17.29 -17.84
C SER A 134 -3.70 -16.32 -16.90
N ARG A 135 -2.47 -15.90 -17.25
CA ARG A 135 -1.61 -15.01 -16.47
C ARG A 135 -2.31 -13.72 -16.03
N GLY A 136 -2.97 -13.03 -16.96
CA GLY A 136 -3.69 -11.79 -16.64
C GLY A 136 -4.80 -12.01 -15.60
N ARG A 137 -5.56 -13.09 -15.73
CA ARG A 137 -6.64 -13.45 -14.79
C ARG A 137 -6.09 -13.83 -13.41
N ALA A 138 -4.99 -14.57 -13.37
CA ALA A 138 -4.33 -14.96 -12.13
C ALA A 138 -3.80 -13.73 -11.38
N VAL A 139 -3.04 -12.87 -12.06
CA VAL A 139 -2.53 -11.61 -11.48
C VAL A 139 -3.69 -10.73 -11.03
N GLY A 140 -4.73 -10.58 -11.85
CA GLY A 140 -5.92 -9.81 -11.51
C GLY A 140 -6.57 -10.32 -10.22
N THR A 141 -6.75 -11.63 -10.08
CA THR A 141 -7.38 -12.24 -8.89
C THR A 141 -6.53 -12.01 -7.62
N VAL A 142 -5.21 -12.16 -7.72
CA VAL A 142 -4.31 -11.92 -6.58
C VAL A 142 -4.29 -10.44 -6.20
N MET A 143 -4.26 -9.53 -7.18
CA MET A 143 -4.37 -8.09 -6.94
C MET A 143 -5.72 -7.70 -6.35
N SER A 144 -6.82 -8.33 -6.77
CA SER A 144 -8.14 -8.13 -6.15
C SER A 144 -8.13 -8.53 -4.67
N GLY A 145 -7.46 -9.64 -4.31
CA GLY A 145 -7.28 -10.04 -2.92
C GLY A 145 -6.46 -9.03 -2.11
N LEU A 146 -5.38 -8.50 -2.70
CA LEU A 146 -4.59 -7.42 -2.10
C LEU A 146 -5.44 -6.18 -1.82
N LEU A 147 -6.16 -5.68 -2.83
CA LEU A 147 -7.03 -4.50 -2.70
C LEU A 147 -8.13 -4.74 -1.66
N LEU A 148 -8.83 -5.88 -1.74
CA LEU A 148 -9.87 -6.23 -0.78
C LEU A 148 -9.31 -6.32 0.64
N GLY A 149 -8.11 -6.88 0.82
CA GLY A 149 -7.45 -6.96 2.12
C GLY A 149 -7.14 -5.60 2.72
N ILE A 150 -6.60 -4.66 1.94
CA ILE A 150 -6.37 -3.27 2.41
C ILE A 150 -7.66 -2.64 2.95
N LEU A 151 -8.77 -2.90 2.26
CA LEU A 151 -10.07 -2.30 2.54
C LEU A 151 -10.74 -2.95 3.76
N LEU A 152 -10.82 -4.28 3.76
CA LEU A 152 -11.42 -5.05 4.86
C LEU A 152 -10.59 -4.99 6.14
N ALA A 153 -9.28 -4.79 6.04
CA ALA A 153 -8.40 -4.70 7.21
C ALA A 153 -8.83 -3.60 8.17
N ARG A 154 -9.22 -2.42 7.67
CA ARG A 154 -9.66 -1.30 8.52
C ARG A 154 -10.99 -1.59 9.21
N VAL A 155 -11.94 -2.14 8.46
CA VAL A 155 -13.27 -2.51 8.98
C VAL A 155 -13.15 -3.60 10.04
N ALA A 156 -12.40 -4.66 9.74
CA ALA A 156 -12.16 -5.77 10.66
C ALA A 156 -11.39 -5.32 11.90
N ALA A 157 -10.36 -4.49 11.74
CA ALA A 157 -9.58 -3.96 12.87
C ALA A 157 -10.44 -3.14 13.81
N GLY A 158 -11.24 -2.21 13.29
CA GLY A 158 -12.17 -1.41 14.09
C GLY A 158 -13.21 -2.28 14.80
N ALA A 159 -13.87 -3.18 14.06
CA ALA A 159 -14.90 -4.05 14.63
C ALA A 159 -14.36 -5.00 15.71
N ILE A 160 -13.17 -5.57 15.51
CA ILE A 160 -12.54 -6.44 16.53
C ILE A 160 -12.12 -5.60 17.74
N ALA A 161 -11.60 -4.39 17.54
CA ALA A 161 -11.12 -3.55 18.62
C ALA A 161 -12.24 -3.08 19.56
N ASP A 162 -13.43 -2.77 19.03
CA ASP A 162 -14.59 -2.38 19.84
C ASP A 162 -14.99 -3.46 20.87
N TRP A 163 -14.77 -4.75 20.55
CA TRP A 163 -15.24 -5.88 21.37
C TRP A 163 -14.12 -6.53 22.20
N LEU A 164 -12.94 -6.68 21.61
CA LEU A 164 -11.81 -7.44 22.18
C LEU A 164 -10.58 -6.57 22.46
N GLY A 165 -10.64 -5.29 22.14
CA GLY A 165 -9.53 -4.35 22.24
C GLY A 165 -8.55 -4.44 21.07
N TRP A 166 -7.77 -3.38 20.87
CA TRP A 166 -6.85 -3.25 19.73
C TRP A 166 -5.77 -4.34 19.69
N ARG A 167 -5.37 -4.89 20.85
CA ARG A 167 -4.35 -5.95 20.94
C ARG A 167 -4.83 -7.26 20.32
N ALA A 168 -6.12 -7.55 20.45
CA ALA A 168 -6.72 -8.76 19.88
C ALA A 168 -6.67 -8.74 18.34
N VAL A 169 -6.72 -7.57 17.71
CA VAL A 169 -6.57 -7.41 16.25
C VAL A 169 -5.25 -8.04 15.78
N TYR A 170 -4.15 -7.69 16.44
CA TYR A 170 -2.81 -8.22 16.11
C TYR A 170 -2.67 -9.70 16.48
N GLY A 171 -3.27 -10.14 17.59
CA GLY A 171 -3.29 -11.56 17.98
C GLY A 171 -4.05 -12.45 16.99
N ILE A 172 -5.24 -12.03 16.55
CA ILE A 172 -6.04 -12.74 15.54
C ILE A 172 -5.31 -12.73 14.19
N ALA A 173 -4.70 -11.61 13.81
CA ALA A 173 -3.86 -11.55 12.61
C ALA A 173 -2.68 -12.52 12.69
N ALA A 174 -2.01 -12.65 13.83
CA ALA A 174 -0.92 -13.60 14.03
C ALA A 174 -1.38 -15.04 13.79
N LEU A 175 -2.56 -15.41 14.31
CA LEU A 175 -3.15 -16.73 14.09
C LEU A 175 -3.52 -16.98 12.63
N MET A 176 -4.10 -15.98 11.95
CA MET A 176 -4.43 -16.06 10.52
C MET A 176 -3.16 -16.24 9.67
N VAL A 177 -2.12 -15.45 9.93
CA VAL A 177 -0.84 -15.56 9.21
C VAL A 177 -0.14 -16.87 9.53
N LEU A 178 -0.21 -17.37 10.77
CA LEU A 178 0.35 -18.67 11.15
C LEU A 178 -0.34 -19.82 10.40
N GLY A 179 -1.67 -19.83 10.37
CA GLY A 179 -2.45 -20.80 9.59
C GLY A 179 -2.13 -20.74 8.10
N LEU A 180 -2.04 -19.52 7.55
CA LEU A 180 -1.63 -19.28 6.17
C LEU A 180 -0.22 -19.80 5.89
N THR A 181 0.72 -19.59 6.81
CA THR A 181 2.10 -20.08 6.71
C THR A 181 2.12 -21.60 6.61
N GLY A 182 1.34 -22.30 7.46
CA GLY A 182 1.21 -23.75 7.41
C GLY A 182 0.64 -24.25 6.07
N VAL A 183 -0.45 -23.62 5.60
CA VAL A 183 -1.07 -23.98 4.31
C VAL A 183 -0.12 -23.74 3.14
N LEU A 184 0.59 -22.61 3.11
CA LEU A 184 1.56 -22.31 2.06
C LEU A 184 2.76 -23.24 2.14
N ALA A 185 3.29 -23.56 3.31
CA ALA A 185 4.39 -24.51 3.45
C ALA A 185 4.06 -25.90 2.86
N MET A 186 2.79 -26.32 2.89
CA MET A 186 2.33 -27.58 2.30
C MET A 186 2.02 -27.48 0.79
N LYS A 187 1.49 -26.35 0.32
CA LYS A 187 0.94 -26.21 -1.04
C LYS A 187 1.81 -25.43 -2.02
N LEU A 188 2.81 -24.68 -1.55
CA LEU A 188 3.61 -23.81 -2.39
C LEU A 188 4.59 -24.67 -3.22
N PRO A 189 4.56 -24.60 -4.56
CA PRO A 189 5.51 -25.33 -5.38
C PRO A 189 6.93 -24.83 -5.10
N LYS A 190 7.89 -25.76 -5.01
CA LYS A 190 9.30 -25.38 -4.84
C LYS A 190 9.77 -24.65 -6.11
N ASP A 191 10.13 -23.37 -5.97
CA ASP A 191 10.80 -22.64 -7.04
C ASP A 191 12.22 -23.21 -7.16
N ARG A 192 12.60 -23.74 -8.33
CA ARG A 192 13.94 -24.33 -8.54
C ARG A 192 14.99 -23.31 -8.99
N ARG A 193 14.61 -22.03 -9.12
CA ARG A 193 15.53 -20.97 -9.50
C ARG A 193 16.45 -20.65 -8.33
N ASP A 194 17.72 -20.97 -8.50
CA ASP A 194 18.82 -20.50 -7.66
C ASP A 194 19.72 -19.64 -8.55
N LEU A 195 19.19 -18.48 -8.96
CA LEU A 195 19.92 -17.53 -9.78
C LEU A 195 20.89 -16.81 -8.86
N ARG A 196 22.18 -17.15 -8.93
CA ARG A 196 23.25 -16.39 -8.25
C ARG A 196 23.38 -15.00 -8.88
N VAL A 197 22.44 -14.11 -8.57
CA VAL A 197 22.50 -12.70 -8.94
C VAL A 197 23.26 -11.96 -7.84
N ASP A 198 24.29 -11.22 -8.22
CA ASP A 198 24.99 -10.32 -7.29
C ASP A 198 24.02 -9.22 -6.83
N TYR A 199 23.72 -9.22 -5.52
CA TYR A 199 22.83 -8.25 -4.90
C TYR A 199 23.34 -6.81 -5.07
N ALA A 200 24.65 -6.60 -5.01
CA ALA A 200 25.22 -5.26 -5.20
C ALA A 200 24.99 -4.77 -6.64
N ALA A 201 25.14 -5.65 -7.64
CA ALA A 201 24.81 -5.35 -9.03
C ALA A 201 23.30 -5.07 -9.21
N LEU A 202 22.42 -5.81 -8.53
CA LEU A 202 20.98 -5.60 -8.55
C LEU A 202 20.60 -4.21 -8.01
N MET A 203 21.15 -3.81 -6.86
CA MET A 203 20.90 -2.50 -6.27
C MET A 203 21.46 -1.35 -7.14
N LYS A 204 22.67 -1.52 -7.70
CA LYS A 204 23.23 -0.55 -8.68
C LYS A 204 22.35 -0.41 -9.91
N SER A 205 21.73 -1.50 -10.36
CA SER A 205 20.83 -1.48 -11.53
C SER A 205 19.56 -0.66 -11.28
N LEU A 206 19.04 -0.58 -10.05
CA LEU A 206 17.91 0.29 -9.71
C LEU A 206 18.29 1.77 -9.92
N VAL A 207 19.45 2.18 -9.41
CA VAL A 207 19.94 3.56 -9.56
C VAL A 207 20.20 3.90 -11.02
N ALA A 208 20.80 2.97 -11.78
CA ALA A 208 21.00 3.14 -13.22
C ALA A 208 19.67 3.32 -13.96
N LEU A 209 18.64 2.54 -13.61
CA LEU A 209 17.33 2.62 -14.25
C LEU A 209 16.64 3.96 -14.03
N VAL A 210 16.72 4.52 -12.81
CA VAL A 210 16.20 5.86 -12.49
C VAL A 210 16.92 6.95 -13.30
N ARG A 211 18.23 6.80 -13.51
CA ARG A 211 19.03 7.76 -14.29
C ARG A 211 18.76 7.68 -15.80
N VAL A 212 18.58 6.48 -16.32
CA VAL A 212 18.39 6.23 -17.76
C VAL A 212 16.95 6.54 -18.19
N GLN A 213 15.96 6.28 -17.32
CA GLN A 213 14.54 6.49 -17.62
C GLN A 213 13.91 7.52 -16.69
N PRO A 214 14.07 8.84 -16.97
CA PRO A 214 13.54 9.90 -16.13
C PRO A 214 12.00 9.87 -16.00
N LEU A 215 11.29 9.25 -16.95
CA LEU A 215 9.84 9.08 -16.85
C LEU A 215 9.45 8.14 -15.68
N ILE A 216 10.25 7.12 -15.37
CA ILE A 216 10.01 6.26 -14.20
C ILE A 216 10.15 7.08 -12.92
N ALA A 217 11.19 7.92 -12.83
CA ALA A 217 11.40 8.80 -11.69
C ALA A 217 10.21 9.76 -11.50
N LEU A 218 9.79 10.43 -12.58
CA LEU A 218 8.66 11.36 -12.57
C LEU A 218 7.36 10.69 -12.12
N ARG A 219 7.04 9.52 -12.68
CA ARG A 219 5.84 8.75 -12.31
C ARG A 219 5.90 8.24 -10.87
N SER A 220 7.10 7.94 -10.38
CA SER A 220 7.33 7.57 -8.97
C SER A 220 7.11 8.74 -8.03
N VAL A 221 7.51 9.96 -8.41
CA VAL A 221 7.22 11.19 -7.65
C VAL A 221 5.72 11.48 -7.61
N TYR A 222 5.00 11.34 -8.74
CA TYR A 222 3.54 11.45 -8.74
C TYR A 222 2.88 10.43 -7.82
N GLY A 223 3.35 9.18 -7.86
CA GLY A 223 2.91 8.14 -6.93
C GLY A 223 3.16 8.51 -5.46
N ALA A 224 4.36 9.00 -5.14
CA ALA A 224 4.72 9.42 -3.80
C ALA A 224 3.80 10.54 -3.28
N LEU A 225 3.58 11.59 -4.07
CA LEU A 225 2.72 12.72 -3.68
C LEU A 225 1.27 12.31 -3.51
N VAL A 226 0.74 11.49 -4.42
CA VAL A 226 -0.67 11.07 -4.33
C VAL A 226 -0.89 10.15 -3.12
N PHE A 227 0.07 9.27 -2.81
CA PHE A 227 -0.01 8.43 -1.61
C PHE A 227 0.28 9.19 -0.32
N ALA A 228 1.06 10.27 -0.38
CA ALA A 228 1.21 11.21 0.72
C ALA A 228 -0.14 11.86 1.04
N CYS A 229 -0.87 12.37 0.05
CA CYS A 229 -2.23 12.91 0.24
C CYS A 229 -3.18 11.86 0.86
N PHE A 230 -3.16 10.63 0.34
CA PHE A 230 -3.95 9.52 0.90
C PHE A 230 -3.59 9.25 2.36
N SER A 231 -2.32 9.01 2.66
CA SER A 231 -1.87 8.65 4.01
C SER A 231 -2.08 9.79 4.99
N LEU A 232 -1.92 11.03 4.53
CA LEU A 232 -2.20 12.24 5.30
C LEU A 232 -3.68 12.30 5.71
N LEU A 233 -4.59 12.13 4.77
CA LEU A 233 -6.02 12.11 5.05
C LEU A 233 -6.34 11.00 6.04
N TRP A 234 -5.97 9.75 5.73
CA TRP A 234 -6.40 8.60 6.53
C TRP A 234 -5.84 8.61 7.96
N THR A 235 -4.65 9.19 8.15
CA THR A 235 -4.08 9.41 9.49
C THR A 235 -4.83 10.52 10.23
N GLY A 236 -5.07 11.66 9.57
CA GLY A 236 -5.80 12.78 10.16
C GLY A 236 -7.28 12.49 10.42
N LEU A 237 -7.90 11.63 9.60
CA LEU A 237 -9.31 11.25 9.70
C LEU A 237 -9.61 10.59 11.04
N THR A 238 -8.73 9.71 11.51
CA THR A 238 -8.88 9.08 12.83
C THR A 238 -8.84 10.13 13.94
N PHE A 239 -7.99 11.15 13.83
CA PHE A 239 -7.93 12.23 14.82
C PHE A 239 -9.19 13.12 14.81
N LEU A 240 -9.71 13.46 13.62
CA LEU A 240 -10.97 14.22 13.49
C LEU A 240 -12.15 13.44 14.09
N LEU A 241 -12.32 12.19 13.70
CA LEU A 241 -13.51 11.42 14.03
C LEU A 241 -13.53 10.95 15.49
N SER A 242 -12.37 10.76 16.12
CA SER A 242 -12.29 10.37 17.54
C SER A 242 -12.53 11.54 18.51
N GLN A 243 -12.44 12.78 18.05
CA GLN A 243 -12.66 13.98 18.88
C GLN A 243 -14.08 14.56 18.70
N PRO A 244 -14.56 15.40 19.64
CA PRO A 244 -15.80 16.15 19.45
C PRO A 244 -15.75 17.00 18.17
N PRO A 245 -16.85 17.13 17.40
CA PRO A 245 -18.22 16.73 17.73
C PRO A 245 -18.58 15.27 17.40
N TYR A 246 -17.70 14.50 16.76
CA TYR A 246 -18.03 13.14 16.31
C TYR A 246 -17.94 12.11 17.43
N GLY A 247 -16.79 12.04 18.12
CA GLY A 247 -16.58 11.08 19.22
C GLY A 247 -16.81 9.62 18.82
N TYR A 248 -16.43 9.25 17.59
CA TYR A 248 -16.68 7.93 17.02
C TYR A 248 -15.76 6.85 17.61
N THR A 249 -16.29 5.63 17.72
CA THR A 249 -15.53 4.43 18.11
C THR A 249 -14.61 3.97 17.00
N GLU A 250 -13.64 3.11 17.34
CA GLU A 250 -12.71 2.49 16.38
C GLU A 250 -13.48 1.74 15.27
N GLY A 251 -14.57 1.04 15.61
CA GLY A 251 -15.46 0.40 14.65
C GLY A 251 -16.12 1.37 13.67
N GLN A 252 -16.65 2.50 14.18
CA GLN A 252 -17.26 3.54 13.34
C GLN A 252 -16.24 4.20 12.41
N ILE A 253 -15.02 4.48 12.89
CA ILE A 253 -13.92 4.98 12.07
C ILE A 253 -13.51 3.93 11.02
N GLY A 254 -13.46 2.65 11.41
CA GLY A 254 -13.16 1.54 10.53
C GLY A 254 -14.12 1.41 9.34
N LEU A 255 -15.42 1.73 9.52
CA LEU A 255 -16.43 1.72 8.46
C LEU A 255 -16.13 2.69 7.31
N PHE A 256 -15.41 3.79 7.56
CA PHE A 256 -14.96 4.65 6.48
C PHE A 256 -14.06 3.91 5.48
N GLY A 257 -13.38 2.83 5.89
CA GLY A 257 -12.68 1.92 5.00
C GLY A 257 -13.54 1.40 3.84
N VAL A 258 -14.87 1.26 4.04
CA VAL A 258 -15.82 0.90 2.98
C VAL A 258 -16.00 2.03 1.97
N VAL A 259 -16.05 3.29 2.43
CA VAL A 259 -16.11 4.46 1.53
C VAL A 259 -14.87 4.48 0.63
N GLY A 260 -13.71 4.20 1.22
CA GLY A 260 -12.48 4.12 0.42
C GLY A 260 -12.43 2.93 -0.53
N ALA A 261 -13.08 1.82 -0.16
CA ALA A 261 -13.26 0.68 -1.06
C ALA A 261 -14.07 1.06 -2.30
N VAL A 262 -15.17 1.78 -2.11
CA VAL A 262 -16.02 2.26 -3.20
C VAL A 262 -15.24 3.22 -4.10
N GLY A 263 -14.47 4.15 -3.52
CA GLY A 263 -13.60 5.05 -4.29
C GLY A 263 -12.56 4.30 -5.13
N ALA A 264 -11.91 3.29 -4.54
CA ALA A 264 -10.94 2.46 -5.25
C ALA A 264 -11.55 1.65 -6.40
N LEU A 265 -12.75 1.11 -6.21
CA LEU A 265 -13.49 0.42 -7.27
C LEU A 265 -13.91 1.39 -8.38
N ALA A 266 -14.39 2.58 -8.02
CA ALA A 266 -14.76 3.61 -8.99
C ALA A 266 -13.56 4.03 -9.85
N ALA A 267 -12.35 4.08 -9.29
CA ALA A 267 -11.12 4.39 -10.02
C ALA A 267 -10.82 3.39 -11.16
N THR A 268 -11.16 2.11 -11.00
CA THR A 268 -10.96 1.12 -12.08
C THR A 268 -11.73 1.48 -13.34
N SER A 269 -12.91 2.07 -13.19
CA SER A 269 -13.73 2.53 -14.32
C SER A 269 -13.18 3.81 -14.99
N ALA A 270 -12.46 4.63 -14.22
CA ALA A 270 -11.75 5.83 -14.68
C ALA A 270 -10.44 5.49 -15.42
N GLY A 271 -9.87 4.30 -15.18
CA GLY A 271 -8.71 3.77 -15.91
C GLY A 271 -8.93 3.62 -17.42
N ARG A 272 -10.19 3.54 -17.89
CA ARG A 272 -10.53 3.46 -19.33
C ARG A 272 -10.04 4.65 -20.15
N LEU A 273 -9.76 5.79 -19.50
CA LEU A 273 -9.18 6.97 -20.17
C LEU A 273 -7.69 6.76 -20.52
N VAL A 274 -6.98 5.99 -19.70
CA VAL A 274 -5.58 5.58 -19.91
C VAL A 274 -5.52 4.59 -21.07
N ASP A 275 -6.45 3.64 -21.12
CA ASP A 275 -6.55 2.63 -22.19
C ASP A 275 -6.83 3.25 -23.57
N ARG A 276 -7.38 4.46 -23.61
CA ARG A 276 -7.63 5.23 -24.85
C ARG A 276 -6.45 6.10 -25.28
N GLY A 277 -5.28 5.97 -24.65
CA GLY A 277 -4.06 6.70 -24.99
C GLY A 277 -3.97 8.11 -24.39
N HIS A 278 -4.93 8.53 -23.56
CA HIS A 278 -4.96 9.89 -22.97
C HIS A 278 -4.32 9.96 -21.58
N VAL A 279 -3.17 9.29 -21.41
CA VAL A 279 -2.49 9.13 -20.12
C VAL A 279 -2.18 10.48 -19.44
N ASN A 280 -1.74 11.49 -20.19
CA ASN A 280 -1.41 12.80 -19.64
C ASN A 280 -2.63 13.60 -19.18
N ALA A 281 -3.72 13.57 -19.95
CA ALA A 281 -4.97 14.19 -19.56
C ALA A 281 -5.57 13.49 -18.33
N ALA A 282 -5.50 12.16 -18.27
CA ALA A 282 -5.91 11.39 -17.10
C ALA A 282 -5.08 11.76 -15.86
N THR A 283 -3.77 11.94 -16.01
CA THR A 283 -2.87 12.39 -14.92
C THR A 283 -3.31 13.74 -14.37
N GLY A 284 -3.57 14.72 -15.24
CA GLY A 284 -4.06 16.05 -14.83
C GLY A 284 -5.43 15.99 -14.16
N LEU A 285 -6.36 15.20 -14.71
CA LEU A 285 -7.69 15.00 -14.14
C LEU A 285 -7.64 14.40 -12.73
N PHE A 286 -6.84 13.35 -12.53
CA PHE A 286 -6.70 12.72 -11.21
C PHE A 286 -6.00 13.65 -10.21
N ALA A 287 -4.99 14.42 -10.62
CA ALA A 287 -4.36 15.41 -9.76
C ALA A 287 -5.35 16.53 -9.35
N ALA A 288 -6.16 17.01 -10.29
CA ALA A 288 -7.22 17.98 -10.03
C ALA A 288 -8.30 17.41 -9.09
N ALA A 289 -8.71 16.16 -9.28
CA ALA A 289 -9.65 15.46 -8.40
C ALA A 289 -9.11 15.38 -6.96
N VAL A 290 -7.83 15.06 -6.78
CA VAL A 290 -7.17 15.05 -5.47
C VAL A 290 -7.19 16.45 -4.83
N LEU A 291 -6.86 17.51 -5.57
CA LEU A 291 -6.93 18.87 -5.02
C LEU A 291 -8.37 19.28 -4.66
N ALA A 292 -9.33 19.03 -5.54
CA ALA A 292 -10.74 19.35 -5.32
C ALA A 292 -11.32 18.58 -4.12
N SER A 293 -10.86 17.35 -3.90
CA SER A 293 -11.28 16.54 -2.75
C SER A 293 -10.97 17.22 -1.41
N PHE A 294 -9.81 17.89 -1.29
CA PHE A 294 -9.44 18.59 -0.06
C PHE A 294 -10.34 19.78 0.27
N ALA A 295 -11.00 20.39 -0.73
CA ALA A 295 -12.02 21.40 -0.48
C ALA A 295 -13.28 20.81 0.18
N LEU A 296 -13.71 19.62 -0.26
CA LEU A 296 -14.84 18.89 0.35
C LEU A 296 -14.46 18.34 1.74
N ILE A 297 -13.26 17.79 1.88
CA ILE A 297 -12.70 17.28 3.14
C ILE A 297 -12.59 18.39 4.18
N ALA A 298 -12.24 19.62 3.79
CA ALA A 298 -12.22 20.77 4.69
C ALA A 298 -13.60 21.07 5.29
N ALA A 299 -14.67 20.96 4.49
CA ALA A 299 -16.05 21.06 4.98
C ALA A 299 -16.47 19.88 5.87
N GLY A 300 -15.67 18.80 5.89
CA GLY A 300 -15.86 17.61 6.68
C GLY A 300 -15.83 17.81 8.19
N ALA A 301 -15.36 18.95 8.70
CA ALA A 301 -15.50 19.30 10.12
C ALA A 301 -16.97 19.52 10.55
N HIS A 302 -17.85 19.85 9.61
CA HIS A 302 -19.25 20.21 9.89
C HIS A 302 -20.25 19.32 9.14
N SER A 303 -19.80 18.53 8.17
CA SER A 303 -20.68 17.71 7.33
C SER A 303 -20.05 16.36 7.00
N LEU A 304 -20.66 15.30 7.53
CA LEU A 304 -20.26 13.91 7.25
C LEU A 304 -20.44 13.56 5.77
N ALA A 305 -21.46 14.12 5.12
CA ALA A 305 -21.70 13.92 3.69
C ALA A 305 -20.59 14.56 2.85
N ALA A 306 -20.16 15.78 3.18
CA ALA A 306 -19.03 16.43 2.50
C ALA A 306 -17.73 15.66 2.71
N LEU A 307 -17.48 15.18 3.94
CA LEU A 307 -16.33 14.34 4.26
C LEU A 307 -16.34 13.05 3.41
N THR A 308 -17.47 12.35 3.36
CA THR A 308 -17.63 11.10 2.60
C THR A 308 -17.42 11.31 1.10
N ALA A 309 -18.03 12.36 0.52
CA ALA A 309 -17.85 12.70 -0.89
C ALA A 309 -16.40 13.09 -1.20
N GLY A 310 -15.75 13.82 -0.29
CA GLY A 310 -14.35 14.17 -0.38
C GLY A 310 -13.43 12.94 -0.35
N ILE A 311 -13.64 12.00 0.59
CA ILE A 311 -12.88 10.74 0.66
C ILE A 311 -13.04 9.94 -0.62
N LEU A 312 -14.26 9.80 -1.14
CA LEU A 312 -14.52 9.07 -2.37
C LEU A 312 -13.80 9.71 -3.56
N LEU A 313 -13.87 11.04 -3.69
CA LEU A 313 -13.20 11.77 -4.76
C LEU A 313 -11.67 11.67 -4.65
N LEU A 314 -11.13 11.76 -3.43
CA LEU A 314 -9.70 11.57 -3.18
C LEU A 314 -9.27 10.17 -3.63
N ASP A 315 -9.97 9.12 -3.20
CA ASP A 315 -9.60 7.74 -3.49
C ASP A 315 -9.72 7.43 -4.99
N VAL A 316 -10.71 8.00 -5.69
CA VAL A 316 -10.79 7.94 -7.16
C VAL A 316 -9.54 8.56 -7.79
N GLY A 317 -9.13 9.75 -7.33
CA GLY A 317 -7.94 10.44 -7.83
C GLY A 317 -6.64 9.69 -7.53
N VAL A 318 -6.46 9.23 -6.30
CA VAL A 318 -5.29 8.46 -5.84
C VAL A 318 -5.15 7.16 -6.61
N GLN A 319 -6.22 6.36 -6.67
CA GLN A 319 -6.17 5.05 -7.30
C GLN A 319 -6.11 5.17 -8.82
N GLY A 320 -6.79 6.14 -9.41
CA GLY A 320 -6.68 6.44 -10.84
C GLY A 320 -5.27 6.84 -11.23
N MET A 321 -4.63 7.71 -10.44
CA MET A 321 -3.22 8.09 -10.60
C MET A 321 -2.29 6.89 -10.43
N HIS A 322 -2.51 6.04 -9.43
CA HIS A 322 -1.72 4.83 -9.19
C HIS A 322 -1.76 3.86 -10.38
N ILE A 323 -2.97 3.53 -10.86
CA ILE A 323 -3.18 2.66 -12.02
C ILE A 323 -2.55 3.26 -13.28
N SER A 324 -2.76 4.57 -13.51
CA SER A 324 -2.16 5.27 -14.64
C SER A 324 -0.63 5.22 -14.59
N ASN A 325 -0.02 5.51 -13.44
CA ASN A 325 1.43 5.45 -13.27
C ASN A 325 1.96 4.02 -13.49
N GLN A 326 1.29 3.00 -12.94
CA GLN A 326 1.65 1.60 -13.16
C GLN A 326 1.62 1.19 -14.63
N SER A 327 0.60 1.61 -15.39
CA SER A 327 0.51 1.31 -16.82
C SER A 327 1.73 1.85 -17.60
N VAL A 328 2.14 3.10 -17.32
CA VAL A 328 3.26 3.77 -17.98
C VAL A 328 4.58 3.10 -17.61
N ILE A 329 4.85 2.91 -16.33
CA ILE A 329 6.14 2.36 -15.89
C ILE A 329 6.29 0.90 -16.34
N TYR A 330 5.20 0.12 -16.40
CA TYR A 330 5.26 -1.27 -16.85
C TYR A 330 5.38 -1.43 -18.36
N ALA A 331 4.88 -0.47 -19.15
CA ALA A 331 5.15 -0.40 -20.58
C ALA A 331 6.65 -0.15 -20.86
N LEU A 332 7.32 0.65 -20.02
CA LEU A 332 8.74 0.95 -20.14
C LEU A 332 9.69 -0.12 -19.57
N ALA A 333 9.17 -1.00 -18.72
CA ALA A 333 10.02 -1.87 -17.90
C ALA A 333 10.69 -3.03 -18.67
N GLY A 334 10.12 -3.50 -19.78
CA GLY A 334 10.58 -4.72 -20.45
C GLY A 334 10.79 -5.89 -19.47
N ASP A 335 11.99 -6.48 -19.49
CA ASP A 335 12.40 -7.56 -18.57
C ASP A 335 12.73 -7.06 -17.15
N ALA A 336 12.82 -5.75 -16.92
CA ALA A 336 13.12 -5.14 -15.63
C ALA A 336 11.88 -4.85 -14.75
N ARG A 337 10.74 -5.52 -14.99
CA ARG A 337 9.48 -5.26 -14.27
C ARG A 337 9.61 -5.23 -12.75
N SER A 338 10.28 -6.22 -12.16
CA SER A 338 10.52 -6.30 -10.71
C SER A 338 11.24 -5.06 -10.16
N ARG A 339 12.30 -4.62 -10.85
CA ARG A 339 13.08 -3.42 -10.51
C ARG A 339 12.27 -2.14 -10.58
N VAL A 340 11.46 -1.99 -11.64
CA VAL A 340 10.58 -0.83 -11.81
C VAL A 340 9.50 -0.81 -10.73
N THR A 341 8.88 -1.96 -10.44
CA THR A 341 7.93 -2.11 -9.34
C THR A 341 8.55 -1.69 -8.01
N THR A 342 9.79 -2.14 -7.72
CA THR A 342 10.51 -1.74 -6.50
C THR A 342 10.70 -0.23 -6.41
N ILE A 343 11.25 0.41 -7.45
CA ILE A 343 11.47 1.87 -7.46
C ILE A 343 10.16 2.63 -7.20
N TYR A 344 9.12 2.25 -7.94
CA TYR A 344 7.82 2.91 -7.85
C TYR A 344 7.16 2.72 -6.49
N LEU A 345 7.03 1.47 -6.01
CA LEU A 345 6.35 1.19 -4.74
C LEU A 345 7.15 1.69 -3.54
N THR A 346 8.49 1.59 -3.55
CA THR A 346 9.30 2.20 -2.48
C THR A 346 9.08 3.71 -2.41
N SER A 347 9.10 4.41 -3.55
CA SER A 347 8.81 5.85 -3.60
C SER A 347 7.38 6.16 -3.14
N TYR A 348 6.41 5.35 -3.57
CA TYR A 348 5.01 5.45 -3.17
C TYR A 348 4.86 5.41 -1.65
N PHE A 349 5.41 4.38 -0.99
CA PHE A 349 5.32 4.22 0.47
C PHE A 349 6.17 5.20 1.27
N ILE A 350 7.31 5.68 0.74
CA ILE A 350 8.03 6.81 1.34
C ILE A 350 7.14 8.06 1.33
N GLY A 351 6.46 8.33 0.21
CA GLY A 351 5.46 9.40 0.13
C GLY A 351 4.35 9.23 1.17
N GLY A 352 3.82 8.02 1.31
CA GLY A 352 2.83 7.69 2.36
C GLY A 352 3.34 8.02 3.76
N ALA A 353 4.56 7.60 4.08
CA ALA A 353 5.16 7.86 5.39
C ALA A 353 5.30 9.37 5.65
N LEU A 354 5.79 10.13 4.66
CA LEU A 354 5.86 11.59 4.75
C LEU A 354 4.48 12.24 4.90
N GLY A 355 3.46 11.69 4.24
CA GLY A 355 2.07 12.12 4.38
C GLY A 355 1.50 11.90 5.79
N SER A 356 1.70 10.71 6.37
CA SER A 356 1.30 10.41 7.74
C SER A 356 2.06 11.25 8.77
N PHE A 357 3.35 11.50 8.54
CA PHE A 357 4.15 12.42 9.35
C PHE A 357 3.55 13.83 9.29
N ALA A 358 3.29 14.32 8.08
CA ALA A 358 2.69 15.63 7.85
C ALA A 358 1.30 15.76 8.49
N ALA A 359 0.47 14.71 8.48
CA ALA A 359 -0.82 14.71 9.20
C ALA A 359 -0.65 14.92 10.69
N SER A 360 0.31 14.22 11.31
CA SER A 360 0.58 14.30 12.75
C SER A 360 0.99 15.71 13.15
N VAL A 361 1.94 16.30 12.41
CA VAL A 361 2.43 17.65 12.66
C VAL A 361 1.36 18.69 12.37
N ALA A 362 0.69 18.61 11.22
CA ALA A 362 -0.31 19.59 10.81
C ALA A 362 -1.53 19.58 11.73
N PHE A 363 -1.96 18.40 12.20
CA PHE A 363 -3.03 18.27 13.19
C PHE A 363 -2.61 18.84 14.55
N GLY A 364 -1.36 18.64 14.96
CA GLY A 364 -0.85 19.24 16.20
C GLY A 364 -0.80 20.77 16.19
N VAL A 365 -0.58 21.39 15.02
CA VAL A 365 -0.46 22.85 14.88
C VAL A 365 -1.82 23.54 14.73
N ASP A 366 -2.70 23.04 13.87
CA ASP A 366 -3.96 23.72 13.50
C ASP A 366 -5.14 22.72 13.36
N GLY A 367 -5.06 21.59 14.05
CA GLY A 367 -6.11 20.55 14.03
C GLY A 367 -6.46 20.08 12.62
N TRP A 368 -7.75 19.83 12.40
CA TRP A 368 -8.25 19.38 11.09
C TRP A 368 -7.95 20.34 9.95
N ARG A 369 -7.96 21.65 10.21
CA ARG A 369 -7.67 22.66 9.20
C ARG A 369 -6.23 22.55 8.72
N GLY A 370 -5.28 22.34 9.63
CA GLY A 370 -3.89 22.08 9.29
C GLY A 370 -3.72 20.89 8.34
N VAL A 371 -4.41 19.77 8.62
CA VAL A 371 -4.41 18.58 7.76
C VAL A 371 -4.94 18.93 6.36
N CYS A 372 -6.07 19.64 6.27
CA CYS A 372 -6.65 20.02 4.98
C CYS A 372 -5.73 20.93 4.15
N VAL A 373 -5.09 21.91 4.79
CA VAL A 373 -4.13 22.82 4.13
C VAL A 373 -2.90 22.05 3.65
N ALA A 374 -2.32 21.19 4.50
CA ALA A 374 -1.17 20.37 4.12
C ALA A 374 -1.50 19.45 2.93
N GLY A 375 -2.68 18.83 2.94
CA GLY A 375 -3.18 18.03 1.82
C GLY A 375 -3.35 18.84 0.52
N ALA A 376 -3.94 20.04 0.61
CA ALA A 376 -4.08 20.93 -0.53
C ALA A 376 -2.72 21.40 -1.09
N VAL A 377 -1.73 21.65 -0.23
CA VAL A 377 -0.36 22.00 -0.64
C VAL A 377 0.30 20.83 -1.38
N LEU A 378 0.22 19.60 -0.86
CA LEU A 378 0.76 18.42 -1.53
C LEU A 378 0.08 18.16 -2.89
N ALA A 379 -1.26 18.32 -2.95
CA ALA A 379 -2.02 18.19 -4.18
C ALA A 379 -1.68 19.30 -5.19
N GLY A 380 -1.48 20.53 -4.71
CA GLY A 380 -1.02 21.66 -5.53
C GLY A 380 0.39 21.44 -6.09
N LEU A 381 1.29 20.89 -5.28
CA LEU A 381 2.64 20.52 -5.72
C LEU A 381 2.60 19.44 -6.82
N LEU A 382 1.73 18.44 -6.68
CA LEU A 382 1.50 17.42 -7.72
C LEU A 382 1.04 18.06 -9.04
N ILE A 383 0.08 18.99 -9.00
CA ILE A 383 -0.37 19.72 -10.20
C ILE A 383 0.74 20.58 -10.77
N ALA A 384 1.48 21.31 -9.95
CA ALA A 384 2.57 22.17 -10.39
C ALA A 384 3.66 21.36 -11.11
N LEU A 385 4.06 20.21 -10.56
CA LEU A 385 5.01 19.29 -11.19
C LEU A 385 4.46 18.71 -12.48
N TRP A 386 3.18 18.35 -12.53
CA TRP A 386 2.53 17.89 -13.76
C TRP A 386 2.56 18.96 -14.84
N VAL A 387 2.15 20.20 -14.55
CA VAL A 387 2.20 21.32 -15.51
C VAL A 387 3.63 21.60 -15.97
N ALA A 388 4.60 21.61 -15.05
CA ALA A 388 6.02 21.80 -15.39
C ALA A 388 6.52 20.70 -16.33
N SER A 389 6.14 19.43 -16.09
CA SER A 389 6.53 18.31 -16.97
C SER A 389 5.97 18.42 -18.39
N GLN A 390 4.77 19.00 -18.56
CA GLN A 390 4.19 19.26 -19.88
C GLN A 390 4.96 20.38 -20.62
N ARG A 391 5.38 21.44 -19.90
CA ARG A 391 6.10 22.57 -20.50
C ARG A 391 7.53 22.23 -20.92
N VAL A 392 8.20 21.36 -20.18
CA VAL A 392 9.58 20.93 -20.44
C VAL A 392 9.65 19.86 -21.54
N GLY A 393 8.51 19.39 -22.06
CA GLY A 393 8.48 18.33 -23.08
C GLY A 393 9.03 17.00 -22.53
N ALA A 394 8.78 16.70 -21.25
CA ALA A 394 9.28 15.49 -20.61
C ALA A 394 8.92 14.25 -21.45
N PRO A 395 9.83 13.26 -21.54
CA PRO A 395 9.65 12.11 -22.42
C PRO A 395 8.31 11.43 -22.09
N GLN A 396 7.37 11.55 -23.01
CA GLN A 396 6.09 10.86 -22.92
C GLN A 396 6.32 9.40 -23.31
N ALA A 397 5.59 8.48 -22.70
CA ALA A 397 5.52 7.13 -23.25
C ALA A 397 4.99 7.29 -24.68
N THR A 398 5.85 7.08 -25.67
CA THR A 398 5.50 7.14 -27.09
C THR A 398 4.33 6.20 -27.33
N GLN A 399 3.37 6.71 -28.10
CA GLN A 399 2.09 6.06 -28.44
C GLN A 399 2.25 4.64 -28.95
#